data_AF-A0A6L6ETS8-F1
#
_entry.id   AF-A0A6L6ETS8-F1
#
_cell.length_a   1.000
_cell.length_b   1.000
_cell.length_c   1.000
_cell.angle_alpha   90.00
_cell.angle_beta   90.00
_cell.angle_gamma   90.00
#
_symmetry.space_group_name_H-M   'P 1'
#
loop_
_entity.id
_entity.type
_entity.pdbx_description
1 polymer ?
#
loop_
_entity_poly.entity_id
_entity_poly.type
_entity_poly.pdbx_seq_one_letter_code
_entity_poly.pdbx_strand_id
1 'polypeptide(L)'
;EHGIIAPGTIEGLERLASLGAVEPTDAATLIEAFQFCERVRNRWFLVNSAPGDSLPTQPGPMLWLARSLDTTPSDLRSEYRRVTRRARAVVDRLFYGLPGQS
;
A
#
# COMPACT_ATOMS: atom_id res chain seq x y z
N GLU A 1 26.95 2.03 -13.29
CA GLU A 1 26.37 1.05 -12.36
C GLU A 1 25.08 1.62 -11.81
N HIS A 2 23.92 1.01 -12.06
CA HIS A 2 22.64 1.49 -11.52
C HIS A 2 22.25 0.63 -10.33
N GLY A 3 23.09 0.66 -9.29
CA GLY A 3 22.91 -0.14 -8.07
C GLY A 3 22.14 0.63 -7.02
N ILE A 4 20.81 0.75 -7.17
CA ILE A 4 19.98 1.22 -6.06
C ILE A 4 19.86 0.07 -5.06
N ILE A 5 20.78 0.04 -4.10
CA ILE A 5 20.71 -0.87 -2.97
C ILE A 5 20.12 -0.08 -1.79
N ALA A 6 18.90 -0.41 -1.43
CA ALA A 6 18.24 0.09 -0.22
C ALA A 6 17.67 -1.09 0.56
N PRO A 7 17.92 -1.19 1.88
CA PRO A 7 17.43 -2.29 2.71
C PRO A 7 15.90 -2.28 2.91
N GLY A 8 15.23 -1.14 2.72
CA GLY A 8 13.79 -0.99 2.91
C GLY A 8 13.05 -0.46 1.69
N THR A 9 11.79 -0.87 1.51
CA THR A 9 10.93 -0.43 0.40
C THR A 9 10.77 1.09 0.34
N ILE A 10 10.58 1.74 1.49
CA ILE A 10 10.41 3.21 1.55
C ILE A 10 11.70 3.91 1.09
N GLU A 11 12.85 3.53 1.66
CA GLU A 11 14.15 4.10 1.27
C GLU A 11 14.44 3.85 -0.22
N GLY A 12 14.09 2.67 -0.74
CA GLY A 12 14.22 2.36 -2.17
C GLY A 12 13.39 3.31 -3.05
N LEU A 13 12.14 3.59 -2.66
CA LEU A 13 11.27 4.53 -3.38
C LEU A 13 11.78 5.97 -3.31
N GLU A 14 12.27 6.40 -2.14
CA GLU A 14 12.88 7.72 -1.96
C GLU A 14 14.16 7.89 -2.80
N ARG A 15 15.01 6.86 -2.85
CA ARG A 15 16.21 6.82 -3.69
C ARG A 15 15.86 6.89 -5.17
N LEU A 16 14.90 6.09 -5.61
CA LEU A 16 14.40 6.10 -7.00
C LEU A 16 13.91 7.50 -7.39
N ALA A 17 13.18 8.18 -6.51
CA ALA A 17 12.74 9.56 -6.72
C ALA A 17 13.93 10.54 -6.78
N SER A 18 14.90 10.43 -5.87
CA SER A 18 16.08 11.30 -5.84
C SER A 18 16.96 11.21 -7.09
N LEU A 19 16.94 10.06 -7.77
CA LEU A 19 17.68 9.81 -9.00
C LEU A 19 16.87 10.15 -10.26
N GLY A 20 15.62 10.62 -10.10
CA GLY A 20 14.71 10.91 -11.21
C GLY A 20 14.19 9.68 -11.95
N ALA A 21 14.36 8.47 -11.38
CA ALA A 21 13.88 7.23 -11.98
C ALA A 21 12.36 7.04 -11.77
N VAL A 22 11.79 7.67 -10.75
CA VAL A 22 10.35 7.70 -10.45
C VAL A 22 9.99 9.14 -10.10
N GLU A 23 8.84 9.62 -10.58
CA GLU A 23 8.36 10.96 -10.20
C GLU A 23 8.11 11.05 -8.68
N PRO A 24 8.44 12.17 -8.00
CA PRO A 24 8.24 12.30 -6.56
C PRO A 24 6.80 12.03 -6.11
N THR A 25 5.81 12.40 -6.93
CA THR A 25 4.38 12.17 -6.67
C THR A 25 3.98 10.70 -6.77
N ASP A 26 4.64 9.95 -7.65
CA ASP A 26 4.45 8.51 -7.81
C ASP A 26 5.09 7.75 -6.65
N ALA A 27 6.31 8.12 -6.27
CA ALA A 27 6.96 7.59 -5.08
C ALA A 27 6.12 7.82 -3.82
N ALA A 28 5.60 9.04 -3.63
CA ALA A 28 4.71 9.34 -2.51
C ALA A 28 3.43 8.48 -2.50
N THR A 29 2.83 8.26 -3.68
CA THR A 29 1.64 7.40 -3.82
C THR A 29 1.96 5.93 -3.46
N LEU A 30 3.11 5.42 -3.89
CA LEU A 30 3.55 4.06 -3.56
C LEU A 30 3.88 3.91 -2.07
N ILE A 31 4.54 4.91 -1.47
CA ILE A 31 4.84 4.95 -0.03
C ILE A 31 3.55 4.96 0.80
N GLU A 32 2.56 5.80 0.46
CA GLU A 32 1.25 5.86 1.14
C GLU A 32 0.59 4.48 1.14
N ALA A 33 0.54 3.83 -0.03
CA ALA A 33 -0.07 2.50 -0.17
C ALA A 33 0.69 1.43 0.61
N PHE A 34 2.03 1.43 0.54
CA PHE A 34 2.87 0.48 1.27
C PHE A 34 2.66 0.61 2.79
N GLN A 35 2.77 1.83 3.33
CA GLN A 35 2.58 2.08 4.76
C GLN A 35 1.17 1.70 5.24
N PHE A 36 0.14 1.99 4.43
CA PHE A 36 -1.22 1.59 4.74
C PHE A 36 -1.35 0.06 4.80
N CYS A 37 -0.88 -0.64 3.77
CA CYS A 37 -0.95 -2.10 3.72
C CYS A 37 -0.17 -2.76 4.86
N GLU A 38 1.03 -2.28 5.17
CA GLU A 38 1.83 -2.78 6.29
C GLU A 38 1.13 -2.54 7.64
N ARG A 39 0.56 -1.36 7.86
CA ARG A 39 -0.21 -1.08 9.08
C ARG A 39 -1.41 -2.02 9.22
N VAL A 40 -2.14 -2.26 8.14
CA VAL A 40 -3.29 -3.18 8.11
C VAL A 40 -2.85 -4.62 8.35
N ARG A 41 -1.79 -5.09 7.69
CA ARG A 41 -1.21 -6.43 7.86
C ARG A 41 -0.75 -6.67 9.29
N ASN A 42 0.02 -5.75 9.85
CA ASN A 42 0.54 -5.84 11.21
C ASN A 42 -0.61 -5.87 12.22
N ARG A 43 -1.64 -5.03 12.02
CA ARG A 43 -2.80 -5.05 12.88
C ARG A 43 -3.61 -6.34 12.74
N TRP A 44 -3.77 -6.84 11.52
CA TRP A 44 -4.45 -8.10 11.26
C TRP A 44 -3.77 -9.27 11.95
N PHE A 45 -2.44 -9.35 11.89
CA PHE A 45 -1.67 -10.36 12.62
C PHE A 45 -1.95 -10.32 14.13
N LEU A 46 -1.99 -9.12 14.73
CA LEU A 46 -2.25 -8.96 16.17
C LEU A 46 -3.66 -9.40 16.58
N VAL A 47 -4.68 -9.19 15.75
CA VAL A 47 -6.08 -9.55 16.09
C VAL A 47 -6.45 -10.98 15.69
N ASN A 48 -5.77 -11.54 14.68
CA ASN A 48 -6.09 -12.85 14.10
C ASN A 48 -5.13 -13.97 14.55
N SER A 49 -3.95 -13.63 15.10
CA SER A 49 -2.88 -14.57 15.46
C SER A 49 -2.40 -15.46 14.31
N ALA A 50 -2.66 -15.06 13.06
CA ALA A 50 -2.20 -15.72 11.85
C ALA A 50 -2.00 -14.70 10.73
N PRO A 51 -1.01 -14.91 9.84
CA PRO A 51 -0.72 -14.00 8.74
C PRO A 51 -1.87 -13.94 7.73
N GLY A 52 -1.98 -12.82 7.03
CA GLY A 52 -2.92 -12.65 5.92
C GLY A 52 -2.49 -11.50 5.00
N ASP A 53 -2.56 -11.74 3.70
CA ASP A 53 -2.17 -10.80 2.65
C ASP A 53 -3.35 -10.02 2.04
N SER A 54 -4.57 -10.29 2.52
CA SER A 54 -5.79 -9.67 2.04
C SER A 54 -6.70 -9.29 3.19
N LEU A 55 -7.55 -8.26 2.99
CA LEU A 55 -8.58 -7.93 3.97
C LEU A 55 -9.50 -9.12 4.24
N PRO A 56 -9.95 -9.32 5.50
CA PRO A 56 -10.91 -10.36 5.82
C PRO A 56 -12.22 -10.18 5.04
N THR A 57 -12.70 -11.30 4.48
CA THR A 57 -13.99 -11.34 3.76
C THR A 57 -15.17 -11.51 4.71
N GLN A 58 -14.96 -12.19 5.84
CA GLN A 58 -16.00 -12.47 6.82
C GLN A 58 -16.35 -11.21 7.64
N PRO A 59 -17.63 -10.94 7.92
CA PRO A 59 -18.07 -9.72 8.62
C PRO A 59 -17.46 -9.54 10.01
N GLY A 60 -17.38 -10.62 10.80
CA GLY A 60 -16.84 -10.59 12.16
C GLY A 60 -15.36 -10.18 12.21
N PRO A 61 -14.46 -10.95 11.56
CA PRO A 61 -13.05 -10.59 11.42
C PRO A 61 -12.80 -9.18 10.88
N MET A 62 -13.57 -8.75 9.88
CA MET A 62 -13.45 -7.40 9.34
C MET A 62 -13.82 -6.34 10.38
N LEU A 63 -14.88 -6.56 11.17
CA LEU A 63 -15.30 -5.64 12.23
C LEU A 63 -14.19 -5.47 13.29
N TRP A 64 -13.57 -6.56 13.71
CA TRP A 64 -12.46 -6.53 14.67
C TRP A 64 -11.25 -5.77 14.13
N LEU A 65 -10.85 -6.05 12.88
CA LEU A 65 -9.75 -5.33 12.23
C LEU A 65 -10.04 -3.83 12.14
N ALA A 66 -11.23 -3.45 11.65
CA ALA A 66 -11.60 -2.04 11.52
C ALA A 66 -11.62 -1.30 12.86
N ARG A 67 -12.21 -1.89 13.91
CA ARG A 67 -12.19 -1.30 15.26
C ARG A 67 -10.79 -1.11 15.80
N SER A 68 -9.90 -2.07 15.54
CA SER A 68 -8.51 -1.99 16.01
C SER A 68 -7.65 -0.94 15.26
N LEU A 69 -8.19 -0.37 14.19
CA LEU A 69 -7.64 0.73 13.40
C LEU A 69 -8.45 2.03 13.60
N ASP A 70 -9.32 2.08 14.60
CA ASP A 70 -10.19 3.22 14.92
C ASP A 70 -11.03 3.68 13.72
N THR A 71 -11.55 2.73 12.93
CA THR A 71 -12.34 3.00 11.73
C THR A 71 -13.53 2.04 11.58
N THR A 72 -14.33 2.21 10.53
CA THR A 72 -15.44 1.32 10.19
C THR A 72 -15.05 0.29 9.13
N PRO A 73 -15.74 -0.86 9.03
CA PRO A 73 -15.51 -1.80 7.94
C PRO A 73 -15.70 -1.20 6.54
N SER A 74 -16.62 -0.25 6.40
CA SER A 74 -16.89 0.43 5.14
C SER A 74 -15.71 1.33 4.75
N ASP A 75 -15.27 2.16 5.68
CA ASP A 75 -14.18 3.11 5.44
C ASP A 75 -12.86 2.39 5.20
N LEU A 76 -12.57 1.33 5.98
CA LEU A 76 -11.36 0.53 5.76
C LEU A 76 -11.31 -0.10 4.36
N ARG A 77 -12.44 -0.62 3.84
CA ARG A 77 -12.49 -1.15 2.47
C ARG A 77 -12.34 -0.04 1.43
N SER A 78 -12.98 1.10 1.66
CA SER A 78 -12.91 2.25 0.76
C SER A 78 -11.48 2.77 0.67
N GLU A 79 -10.81 2.96 1.81
CA GLU A 79 -9.42 3.39 1.88
C GLU A 79 -8.48 2.36 1.25
N TYR A 80 -8.63 1.07 1.57
CA TYR A 80 -7.83 0.01 0.93
C TYR A 80 -7.97 0.04 -0.59
N ARG A 81 -9.20 0.14 -1.11
CA ARG A 81 -9.45 0.26 -2.56
C ARG A 81 -8.86 1.53 -3.15
N ARG A 82 -8.94 2.66 -2.45
CA ARG A 82 -8.41 3.96 -2.89
C ARG A 82 -6.89 3.90 -3.05
N VAL A 83 -6.17 3.49 -2.00
CA VAL A 83 -4.70 3.49 -2.01
C VAL A 83 -4.14 2.44 -2.96
N THR A 84 -4.72 1.24 -3.01
CA THR A 84 -4.25 0.16 -3.90
C THR A 84 -4.52 0.46 -5.37
N ARG A 85 -5.65 1.11 -5.71
CA ARG A 85 -5.94 1.54 -7.08
C ARG A 85 -4.96 2.61 -7.56
N ARG A 86 -4.65 3.59 -6.71
CA ARG A 86 -3.67 4.64 -7.03
C ARG A 86 -2.28 4.05 -7.25
N ALA A 87 -1.83 3.17 -6.35
CA ALA A 87 -0.55 2.46 -6.50
C ALA A 87 -0.52 1.63 -7.78
N ARG A 88 -1.63 0.93 -8.12
CA ARG A 88 -1.71 0.15 -9.36
C ARG A 88 -1.58 1.03 -10.60
N ALA A 89 -2.23 2.20 -10.63
CA ALA A 89 -2.10 3.13 -11.75
C ALA A 89 -0.65 3.62 -11.96
N VAL A 90 0.08 3.86 -10.87
CA VAL A 90 1.52 4.20 -10.92
C VAL A 90 2.33 3.04 -11.50
N VAL A 91 2.12 1.82 -10.99
CA VAL A 91 2.81 0.61 -11.49
C VAL A 91 2.52 0.38 -12.97
N ASP A 92 1.25 0.54 -13.38
CA ASP A 92 0.82 0.38 -14.76
C ASP A 92 1.52 1.36 -15.70
N ARG A 93 1.71 2.61 -15.27
CA ARG A 93 2.47 3.62 -16.04
C ARG A 93 3.97 3.29 -16.07
N LEU A 94 4.59 3.00 -14.94
CA LEU A 94 6.05 2.82 -14.83
C LEU A 94 6.54 1.52 -15.50
N PHE A 95 5.80 0.43 -15.39
CA PHE A 95 6.24 -0.89 -15.85
C PHE A 95 5.62 -1.31 -17.18
N TYR A 96 4.42 -0.83 -17.50
CA TYR A 96 3.68 -1.26 -18.69
C TYR A 96 3.35 -0.12 -19.67
N GLY A 97 3.71 1.13 -19.35
CA GLY A 97 3.45 2.29 -20.21
C GLY A 97 1.97 2.59 -20.43
N LEU A 98 1.09 2.09 -19.56
CA LEU A 98 -0.36 2.27 -19.69
C LEU A 98 -0.76 3.70 -19.27
N PRO A 99 -1.79 4.29 -19.91
CA PRO A 99 -2.31 5.60 -19.51
C PRO A 99 -2.88 5.55 -18.09
N GLY A 100 -2.58 6.57 -17.28
CA GLY A 100 -3.10 6.68 -15.92
C GLY A 100 -4.63 6.81 -15.92
N GLN A 101 -5.33 5.89 -15.25
CA GLN A 101 -6.78 5.96 -15.09
C GLN A 101 -7.12 7.16 -14.18
N SER A 102 -7.53 8.26 -14.80
CA SER A 102 -8.01 9.48 -14.14
C SER A 102 -9.45 9.29 -13.66
#